data_AF-A0A1B0CJW1-F1
#
_entry.id   AF-A0A1B0CJW1-F1
#
_cell.length_a   1.000
_cell.length_b   1.000
_cell.length_c   1.000
_cell.angle_alpha   90.00
_cell.angle_beta   90.00
_cell.angle_gamma   90.00
#
_symmetry.space_group_name_H-M   'P 1'
#
loop_
_entity.id
_entity.type
_entity.pdbx_description
1 polymer ?
#
loop_
_entity_poly.entity_id
_entity_poly.type
_entity_poly.pdbx_seq_one_letter_code
_entity_poly.pdbx_strand_id
1 'polypeptide(L)'
;MNTSASSTSLRSNSAPSCFSNVEVQFITMEKMANHAKKRLENHILQIMASSLKLFVAKERIRVYAVDLPLSALGLFVGTLEPRNIATCPTEEEIPKIIERFPRLKKYLTSLYDQIMDELANPRRSYSIIGLCSIPDLGYRFVV
;
A
#
# COMPACT_ATOMS: atom_id res chain seq x y z
N MET A 1 23.15 -47.96 -7.44
CA MET A 1 23.28 -46.95 -6.36
C MET A 1 23.25 -45.59 -7.00
N ASN A 2 22.19 -44.84 -6.74
CA ASN A 2 21.85 -43.57 -7.39
C ASN A 2 22.40 -42.42 -6.56
N THR A 3 23.07 -41.45 -7.15
CA THR A 3 23.11 -40.06 -6.65
C THR A 3 23.41 -39.08 -7.79
N SER A 4 22.35 -38.61 -8.44
CA SER A 4 22.40 -37.40 -9.27
C SER A 4 22.45 -36.19 -8.32
N ALA A 5 23.61 -35.55 -8.20
CA ALA A 5 23.75 -34.28 -7.50
C ALA A 5 23.47 -33.14 -8.50
N SER A 6 22.20 -32.82 -8.68
CA SER A 6 21.78 -31.62 -9.40
C SER A 6 22.09 -30.40 -8.52
N SER A 7 23.21 -29.74 -8.77
CA SER A 7 23.51 -28.42 -8.21
C SER A 7 22.57 -27.40 -8.86
N THR A 8 21.34 -27.31 -8.35
CA THR A 8 20.47 -26.17 -8.67
C THR A 8 21.10 -24.95 -8.04
N SER A 9 21.83 -24.19 -8.85
CA SER A 9 22.15 -22.80 -8.58
C SER A 9 20.82 -22.11 -8.29
N LEU A 10 20.55 -21.87 -6.99
CA LEU A 10 19.50 -20.97 -6.57
C LEU A 10 19.91 -19.61 -7.10
N ARG A 11 19.47 -19.31 -8.33
CA ARG A 11 19.40 -17.96 -8.84
C ARG A 11 18.59 -17.21 -7.80
N SER A 12 19.30 -16.49 -6.94
CA SER A 12 18.77 -15.39 -6.17
C SER A 12 18.08 -14.49 -7.18
N ASN A 13 16.77 -14.67 -7.33
CA ASN A 13 15.93 -13.82 -8.14
C ASN A 13 15.74 -12.54 -7.34
N SER A 14 16.84 -11.81 -7.14
CA SER A 14 16.80 -10.37 -6.88
C SER A 14 16.19 -9.77 -8.14
N ALA A 15 14.86 -9.81 -8.23
CA ALA A 15 14.12 -9.11 -9.27
C ALA A 15 14.59 -7.66 -9.21
N PRO A 16 15.33 -7.17 -10.22
CA PRO A 16 15.69 -5.78 -10.26
C PRO A 16 14.39 -5.04 -10.54
N SER A 17 13.89 -4.30 -9.55
CA SER A 17 13.05 -3.11 -9.71
C SER A 17 12.25 -3.05 -11.03
N CYS A 18 11.36 -4.01 -11.30
CA CYS A 18 10.53 -3.98 -12.51
C CYS A 18 9.51 -2.84 -12.51
N PHE A 19 9.37 -2.16 -11.36
CA PHE A 19 8.39 -1.12 -11.14
C PHE A 19 9.09 0.18 -10.72
N SER A 20 9.83 0.82 -11.62
CA SER A 20 10.44 2.15 -11.38
C SER A 20 9.42 3.25 -11.08
N ASN A 21 8.16 2.98 -11.41
CA ASN A 21 7.05 3.93 -11.30
C ASN A 21 6.22 3.70 -10.03
N VAL A 22 6.58 2.69 -9.23
CA VAL A 22 5.86 2.31 -8.02
C VAL A 22 6.73 2.61 -6.81
N GLU A 23 6.20 3.39 -5.88
CA GLU A 23 6.90 3.75 -4.66
C GLU A 23 6.13 3.23 -3.45
N VAL A 24 6.72 2.25 -2.74
CA VAL A 24 6.11 1.66 -1.54
C VAL A 24 6.50 2.45 -0.30
N GLN A 25 5.51 3.01 0.37
CA GLN A 25 5.65 3.72 1.63
C GLN A 25 5.03 2.90 2.76
N PHE A 26 5.76 2.74 3.85
CA PHE A 26 5.28 1.99 5.01
C PHE A 26 4.78 2.99 6.05
N ILE A 27 3.50 2.89 6.37
CA ILE A 27 2.87 3.62 7.47
C ILE A 27 2.44 2.53 8.44
N THR A 28 3.32 2.11 9.34
CA THR A 28 3.04 1.05 10.32
C THR A 28 2.90 1.64 11.70
N MET A 29 2.10 1.00 12.57
CA MET A 29 1.99 1.43 13.97
C MET A 29 3.31 1.22 14.73
N GLU A 30 4.05 0.18 14.37
CA GLU A 30 5.33 -0.16 14.97
C GLU A 30 6.47 0.05 13.95
N LYS A 31 7.65 0.47 14.44
CA LYS A 31 8.83 0.59 13.59
C LYS A 31 9.29 -0.79 13.13
N MET A 32 9.25 -1.01 11.83
CA MET A 32 9.73 -2.24 11.22
C MET A 32 11.24 -2.18 10.94
N ALA A 33 11.95 -3.30 11.13
CA ALA A 33 13.36 -3.40 10.79
C ALA A 33 13.58 -3.28 9.27
N ASN A 34 14.65 -2.60 8.84
CA ASN A 34 14.92 -2.32 7.43
C ASN A 34 14.95 -3.57 6.53
N HIS A 35 15.46 -4.69 7.04
CA HIS A 35 15.50 -5.96 6.29
C HIS A 35 14.09 -6.55 6.11
N ALA A 36 13.24 -6.48 7.12
CA ALA A 36 11.86 -6.93 7.07
C ALA A 36 11.03 -6.04 6.13
N LYS A 37 11.25 -4.72 6.20
CA LYS A 37 10.64 -3.73 5.29
C LYS A 37 10.94 -4.06 3.83
N LYS A 38 12.21 -4.27 3.48
CA LYS A 38 12.63 -4.59 2.11
C LYS A 38 12.08 -5.95 1.63
N ARG A 39 11.96 -6.93 2.53
CA ARG A 39 11.35 -8.23 2.21
C ARG A 39 9.85 -8.08 1.94
N LEU A 40 9.13 -7.35 2.77
CA LEU A 40 7.70 -7.08 2.59
C LEU A 40 7.45 -6.23 1.34
N GLU A 41 8.29 -5.25 1.07
CA GLU A 41 8.21 -4.42 -0.13
C GLU A 41 8.25 -5.29 -1.39
N ASN A 42 9.26 -6.17 -1.50
CA ASN A 42 9.36 -7.11 -2.61
C ASN A 42 8.14 -8.03 -2.68
N HIS A 43 7.61 -8.46 -1.53
CA HIS A 43 6.45 -9.33 -1.47
C HIS A 43 5.17 -8.64 -1.97
N ILE A 44 4.93 -7.40 -1.51
CA ILE A 44 3.81 -6.55 -1.94
C ILE A 44 3.91 -6.29 -3.45
N LEU A 45 5.10 -5.92 -3.94
CA LEU A 45 5.32 -5.70 -5.38
C LEU A 45 5.07 -6.97 -6.19
N GLN A 46 5.43 -8.15 -5.69
CA GLN A 46 5.14 -9.43 -6.35
C GLN A 46 3.64 -9.73 -6.38
N ILE A 47 2.93 -9.53 -5.26
CA ILE A 47 1.48 -9.75 -5.18
C ILE A 47 0.73 -8.78 -6.11
N MET A 48 1.13 -7.51 -6.10
CA MET A 48 0.52 -6.46 -6.91
C MET A 48 1.01 -6.47 -8.35
N ALA A 49 2.04 -7.25 -8.70
CA ALA A 49 2.67 -7.24 -10.02
C ALA A 49 1.67 -7.41 -11.18
N SER A 50 0.70 -8.30 -11.01
CA SER A 50 -0.34 -8.57 -12.02
C SER A 50 -1.23 -7.34 -12.25
N SER A 51 -1.60 -6.64 -11.19
CA SER A 51 -2.45 -5.46 -11.24
C SER A 51 -1.66 -4.22 -11.67
N LEU A 52 -0.41 -4.09 -11.24
CA LEU A 52 0.49 -3.00 -11.62
C LEU A 52 0.79 -2.99 -13.11
N LYS A 53 0.77 -4.15 -13.77
CA LYS A 53 0.89 -4.27 -15.24
C LYS A 53 -0.31 -3.70 -16.01
N LEU A 54 -1.46 -3.55 -15.38
CA LEU A 54 -2.66 -2.99 -16.01
C LEU A 54 -2.60 -1.46 -16.09
N PHE A 55 -1.80 -0.83 -15.23
CA PHE A 55 -1.61 0.62 -15.25
C PHE A 55 -0.62 1.03 -16.33
N VAL A 56 -0.80 2.24 -16.84
CA VAL A 56 0.06 2.76 -17.90
C VAL A 56 1.44 3.01 -17.31
N ALA A 57 2.51 2.61 -18.00
CA ALA A 57 3.90 2.79 -17.52
C ALA A 57 4.30 4.25 -17.26
N LYS A 58 3.45 5.23 -17.63
CA LYS A 58 3.64 6.65 -17.37
C LYS A 58 3.05 7.11 -16.03
N GLU A 59 2.15 6.32 -15.44
CA GLU A 59 1.49 6.64 -14.18
C GLU A 59 2.42 6.37 -13.01
N ARG A 60 2.52 7.33 -12.10
CA ARG A 60 3.22 7.15 -10.83
C ARG A 60 2.25 6.56 -9.83
N ILE A 61 2.66 5.46 -9.21
CA ILE A 61 1.84 4.69 -8.28
C ILE A 61 2.49 4.76 -6.91
N ARG A 62 1.75 5.21 -5.91
CA ARG A 62 2.19 5.18 -4.51
C ARG A 62 1.47 4.06 -3.80
N VAL A 63 2.20 3.13 -3.19
CA VAL A 63 1.59 2.05 -2.41
C VAL A 63 1.87 2.27 -0.93
N TYR A 64 0.85 2.52 -0.13
CA TYR A 64 0.95 2.55 1.32
C TYR A 64 0.74 1.16 1.90
N ALA A 65 1.78 0.62 2.53
CA ALA A 65 1.70 -0.59 3.34
C ALA A 65 1.24 -0.19 4.75
N VAL A 66 0.09 -0.71 5.17
CA VAL A 66 -0.65 -0.26 6.36
C VAL A 66 -1.00 -1.42 7.28
N ASP A 67 -0.98 -1.17 8.58
CA ASP A 67 -1.39 -2.14 9.63
C ASP A 67 -2.90 -2.10 9.86
N LEU A 68 -3.67 -2.09 8.76
CA LEU A 68 -5.13 -2.11 8.80
C LEU A 68 -5.64 -3.47 8.37
N PRO A 69 -6.57 -4.09 9.10
CA PRO A 69 -7.25 -5.28 8.62
C PRO A 69 -8.07 -4.95 7.37
N LEU A 70 -8.29 -5.94 6.50
CA LEU A 70 -8.95 -5.75 5.20
C LEU A 70 -10.33 -5.08 5.33
N SER A 71 -11.06 -5.39 6.40
CA SER A 71 -12.36 -4.79 6.72
C SER A 71 -12.26 -3.28 6.96
N ALA A 72 -11.24 -2.83 7.69
CA ALA A 72 -10.99 -1.42 7.94
C ALA A 72 -10.44 -0.73 6.68
N LEU A 73 -9.55 -1.41 5.95
CA LEU A 73 -9.00 -0.93 4.68
C LEU A 73 -10.10 -0.63 3.66
N GLY A 74 -11.07 -1.53 3.49
CA GLY A 74 -12.18 -1.35 2.55
C GLY A 74 -13.05 -0.15 2.89
N LEU A 75 -13.37 0.04 4.17
CA LEU A 75 -14.12 1.22 4.64
C LEU A 75 -13.30 2.49 4.41
N PHE A 76 -12.02 2.47 4.78
CA PHE A 76 -11.12 3.61 4.67
C PHE A 76 -10.91 4.05 3.22
N VAL A 77 -10.71 3.10 2.30
CA VAL A 77 -10.65 3.36 0.85
C VAL A 77 -11.97 3.97 0.36
N GLY A 78 -13.11 3.51 0.87
CA GLY A 78 -14.42 4.08 0.54
C GLY A 78 -14.55 5.56 0.94
N THR A 79 -13.90 5.97 2.04
CA THR A 79 -13.87 7.39 2.46
C THR A 79 -12.88 8.23 1.64
N LEU A 80 -11.91 7.59 1.00
CA LEU A 80 -10.92 8.26 0.16
C LEU A 80 -11.46 8.35 -1.26
N GLU A 81 -12.36 9.31 -1.51
CA GLU A 81 -12.89 9.55 -2.86
C GLU A 81 -12.04 10.60 -3.60
N PRO A 82 -11.17 10.21 -4.56
CA PRO A 82 -10.24 11.12 -5.22
C PRO A 82 -10.95 12.14 -6.12
N ARG A 83 -12.19 11.88 -6.53
CA ARG A 83 -13.03 12.83 -7.28
C ARG A 83 -13.62 13.93 -6.40
N ASN A 84 -13.59 13.76 -5.09
CA ASN A 84 -14.21 14.65 -4.13
C ASN A 84 -13.19 15.30 -3.19
N ILE A 85 -11.93 15.49 -3.63
CA ILE A 85 -10.88 16.15 -2.83
C ILE A 85 -11.29 17.57 -2.38
N ALA A 86 -12.18 18.24 -3.13
CA ALA A 86 -12.73 19.54 -2.76
C ALA A 86 -13.75 19.48 -1.60
N THR A 87 -14.23 18.29 -1.29
CA THR A 87 -15.26 18.01 -0.30
C THR A 87 -14.62 17.00 0.64
N CYS A 88 -13.89 17.53 1.64
CA CYS A 88 -13.34 16.73 2.73
C CYS A 88 -14.34 15.62 3.05
N PRO A 89 -13.98 14.32 2.92
CA PRO A 89 -14.89 13.23 3.15
C PRO A 89 -15.63 13.52 4.43
N THR A 90 -16.95 13.55 4.26
CA THR A 90 -17.92 14.05 5.23
C THR A 90 -17.39 13.75 6.62
N GLU A 91 -17.21 14.79 7.43
CA GLU A 91 -16.60 14.80 8.77
C GLU A 91 -17.10 13.66 9.69
N GLU A 92 -18.13 12.93 9.27
CA GLU A 92 -18.76 11.76 9.84
C GLU A 92 -18.16 10.36 9.47
N GLU A 93 -17.49 10.16 8.34
CA GLU A 93 -17.10 8.79 7.91
C GLU A 93 -15.86 8.26 8.62
N ILE A 94 -14.82 9.09 8.75
CA ILE A 94 -13.63 8.80 9.55
C ILE A 94 -14.02 8.46 11.00
N PRO A 95 -14.87 9.24 11.71
CA PRO A 95 -15.30 8.88 13.05
C PRO A 95 -16.12 7.58 13.10
N LYS A 96 -16.94 7.25 12.10
CA LYS A 96 -17.63 5.95 12.02
C LYS A 96 -16.64 4.77 11.94
N ILE A 97 -15.53 4.92 11.22
CA ILE A 97 -14.46 3.91 11.18
C ILE A 97 -13.73 3.84 12.52
N ILE A 98 -13.45 5.00 13.13
CA ILE A 98 -12.84 5.09 14.45
C ILE A 98 -13.71 4.44 15.54
N GLU A 99 -15.04 4.58 15.47
CA GLU A 99 -15.95 3.90 16.40
C GLU A 99 -15.86 2.37 16.28
N ARG A 100 -15.70 1.85 15.06
CA ARG A 100 -15.49 0.41 14.85
C ARG A 100 -14.10 -0.06 15.27
N PHE A 101 -13.10 0.82 15.16
CA PHE A 101 -11.70 0.52 15.47
C PHE A 101 -11.07 1.60 16.37
N PRO A 102 -11.51 1.74 17.63
CA PRO A 102 -11.09 2.85 18.50
C PRO A 102 -9.61 2.80 18.84
N ARG A 103 -9.02 1.59 18.84
CA ARG A 103 -7.58 1.38 19.02
C ARG A 103 -6.73 1.96 17.87
N LEU A 104 -7.31 2.08 16.67
CA LEU A 104 -6.63 2.58 15.49
C LEU A 104 -6.84 4.09 15.27
N LYS A 105 -7.57 4.79 16.15
CA LYS A 105 -7.94 6.21 15.99
C LYS A 105 -6.79 7.10 15.54
N LYS A 106 -5.73 7.18 16.36
CA LYS A 106 -4.58 8.06 16.10
C LYS A 106 -3.89 7.73 14.79
N TYR A 107 -3.81 6.44 14.48
CA TYR A 107 -3.16 5.93 13.28
C TYR A 107 -4.00 6.22 12.02
N LEU A 108 -5.31 5.96 12.06
CA LEU A 108 -6.24 6.28 10.98
C LEU A 108 -6.25 7.78 10.66
N THR A 109 -6.30 8.65 11.67
CA THR A 109 -6.24 10.10 11.47
C THR A 109 -4.91 10.52 10.83
N SER A 110 -3.78 10.04 11.36
CA SER A 110 -2.46 10.37 10.78
C SER A 110 -2.31 9.85 9.35
N LEU A 111 -2.86 8.67 9.07
CA LEU A 111 -2.79 8.04 7.75
C LEU A 111 -3.66 8.80 6.74
N TYR A 112 -4.85 9.22 7.18
CA TYR A 112 -5.73 10.07 6.41
C TYR A 112 -5.08 11.42 6.07
N ASP A 113 -4.55 12.13 7.07
CA ASP A 113 -3.88 13.43 6.87
C ASP A 113 -2.72 13.30 5.89
N GLN A 114 -1.93 12.21 5.98
CA GLN A 114 -0.81 11.96 5.09
C GLN A 114 -1.24 11.70 3.64
N ILE A 115 -2.29 10.90 3.44
CA ILE A 115 -2.82 10.62 2.09
C ILE A 115 -3.47 11.87 1.50
N MET A 116 -4.18 12.66 2.32
CA MET A 116 -4.80 13.91 1.88
C MET A 116 -3.78 14.98 1.53
N ASP A 117 -2.72 15.14 2.32
CA ASP A 117 -1.61 16.04 1.97
C ASP A 117 -0.92 15.61 0.67
N GLU A 118 -0.80 14.30 0.42
CA GLU A 118 -0.21 13.78 -0.82
C GLU A 118 -1.12 13.96 -2.04
N LEU A 119 -2.45 13.80 -1.88
CA LEU A 119 -3.46 14.10 -2.89
C LEU A 119 -3.58 15.61 -3.18
N ALA A 120 -3.49 16.44 -2.14
CA ALA A 120 -3.57 17.90 -2.25
C ALA A 120 -2.33 18.52 -2.90
N ASN A 121 -1.22 17.80 -2.99
CA ASN A 121 0.03 18.30 -3.59
C ASN A 121 0.10 18.03 -5.11
N PRO A 122 -0.18 19.03 -5.97
CA PRO A 122 -0.21 18.86 -7.43
C PRO A 122 1.16 18.57 -8.06
N ARG A 123 2.26 18.83 -7.34
CA ARG A 123 3.63 18.60 -7.83
C ARG A 123 4.13 17.17 -7.61
N ARG A 124 3.48 16.40 -6.73
CA ARG A 124 3.82 15.00 -6.43
C ARG A 124 2.73 14.02 -6.84
N SER A 125 1.64 14.48 -7.45
CA SER A 125 0.45 13.70 -7.76
C SER A 125 0.78 12.35 -8.39
N TYR A 126 0.78 11.33 -7.54
CA TYR A 126 0.66 9.95 -7.96
C TYR A 126 -0.73 9.82 -8.56
N SER A 127 -0.81 9.35 -9.80
CA SER A 127 -2.08 9.17 -10.49
C SER A 127 -2.91 8.06 -9.85
N ILE A 128 -2.24 7.15 -9.13
CA ILE A 128 -2.85 6.01 -8.47
C ILE A 128 -2.26 5.86 -7.08
N ILE A 129 -3.12 5.68 -6.09
CA ILE A 129 -2.73 5.36 -4.72
C ILE A 129 -3.18 3.93 -4.41
N GLY A 130 -2.25 3.04 -4.11
CA GLY A 130 -2.49 1.72 -3.58
C GLY A 130 -2.45 1.71 -2.06
N LEU A 131 -3.39 1.02 -1.44
CA LEU A 131 -3.42 0.75 -0.01
C LEU A 131 -3.32 -0.76 0.18
N CYS A 132 -2.27 -1.23 0.85
CA CYS A 132 -2.00 -2.65 1.08
C CYS A 132 -2.05 -2.95 2.58
N SER A 133 -2.97 -3.82 2.98
CA SER A 133 -3.00 -4.40 4.32
C SER A 133 -1.79 -5.31 4.51
N ILE A 134 -0.95 -5.02 5.49
CA ILE A 134 0.16 -5.88 5.92
C ILE A 134 -0.35 -7.17 6.57
N PRO A 135 -1.32 -7.16 7.52
CA PRO A 135 -1.73 -8.39 8.20
C PRO A 135 -2.44 -9.37 7.27
N ASP A 136 -3.24 -8.88 6.31
CA ASP A 136 -4.06 -9.72 5.43
C ASP A 136 -3.47 -9.87 4.02
N LEU A 137 -2.41 -9.12 3.70
CA LEU A 137 -1.76 -9.08 2.37
C LEU A 137 -2.70 -8.75 1.20
N GLY A 138 -3.90 -8.24 1.47
CA GLY A 138 -4.81 -7.75 0.44
C GLY A 138 -4.63 -6.25 0.21
N TYR A 139 -4.91 -5.80 -1.01
CA TYR A 139 -4.70 -4.43 -1.43
C TYR A 139 -5.92 -3.87 -2.16
N ARG A 140 -6.03 -2.54 -2.18
CA ARG A 140 -6.99 -1.80 -3.01
C ARG A 140 -6.31 -0.60 -3.64
N PHE A 141 -6.81 -0.20 -4.80
CA PHE A 141 -6.38 1.02 -5.48
C PHE A 141 -7.44 2.10 -5.34
N VAL A 142 -6.96 3.33 -5.24
CA VAL A 142 -7.68 4.59 -5.29
C VAL A 142 -7.19 5.29 -6.56
N VAL A 143 -8.09 5.48 -7.53
CA VAL A 143 -7.82 6.05 -8.86
C VAL A 143 -8.88 7.09 -9.19
#